data_AF-A0A3D0UNV7-F1
#
_entry.id   AF-A0A3D0UNV7-F1
#
_cell.length_a   1.000
_cell.length_b   1.000
_cell.length_c   1.000
_cell.angle_alpha   90.00
_cell.angle_beta   90.00
_cell.angle_gamma   90.00
#
_symmetry.space_group_name_H-M   'P 1'
#
loop_
_entity.id
_entity.type
_entity.pdbx_description
1 polymer ?
#
loop_
_entity_poly.entity_id
_entity_poly.type
_entity_poly.pdbx_seq_one_letter_code
_entity_poly.pdbx_strand_id
1 'polypeptide(L)'
;MVTSKKLIQTLQPYVPAMIVRRLAEDPSPIRQPSAERLVAVVMFADITDFTSLADRLSQHDQVGPEELAALLNDYFDRLIDIIQAYGGEVTKFAGDALIALWPLPMRVPRHGSEAESVLTE
;
A
#
# COMPACT_ATOMS: atom_id res chain seq x y z
N MET A 1 14.67 18.49 -20.19
CA MET A 1 15.25 17.45 -19.29
C MET A 1 14.40 17.40 -18.03
N VAL A 2 13.78 16.25 -17.72
CA VAL A 2 13.17 16.03 -16.41
C VAL A 2 14.31 15.80 -15.41
N THR A 3 14.47 16.67 -14.41
CA THR A 3 15.47 16.50 -13.35
C THR A 3 15.13 15.27 -12.51
N SER A 4 16.13 14.50 -12.04
CA SER A 4 15.93 13.24 -11.30
C SER A 4 14.96 13.36 -10.11
N LYS A 5 14.95 14.51 -9.42
CA LYS A 5 14.01 14.79 -8.32
C LYS A 5 12.55 14.84 -8.77
N LYS A 6 12.28 15.47 -9.93
CA LYS A 6 10.93 15.59 -10.49
C LYS A 6 10.41 14.21 -10.94
N LEU A 7 11.29 13.38 -11.49
CA LEU A 7 10.96 12.00 -11.85
C LEU A 7 10.55 11.16 -10.64
N ILE A 8 11.33 11.21 -9.55
CA ILE A 8 11.02 10.46 -8.32
C ILE A 8 9.68 10.89 -7.74
N GLN A 9 9.39 12.19 -7.69
CA GLN A 9 8.11 12.70 -7.20
C GLN A 9 6.91 12.21 -8.02
N THR A 10 7.06 12.11 -9.34
CA THR A 10 5.99 11.60 -10.22
C THR A 10 5.76 10.10 -10.05
N LEU A 11 6.80 9.33 -9.74
CA LEU A 11 6.69 7.87 -9.58
C LEU A 11 6.33 7.44 -8.15
N GLN A 12 6.53 8.30 -7.16
CA GLN A 12 6.28 8.01 -5.74
C GLN A 12 4.89 7.41 -5.47
N PRO A 13 3.77 7.88 -6.07
CA PRO A 13 2.45 7.30 -5.82
C PRO A 13 2.29 5.83 -6.29
N TYR A 14 3.13 5.38 -7.21
CA TYR A 14 3.07 4.04 -7.79
C TYR A 14 4.00 3.03 -7.09
N VAL A 15 4.79 3.49 -6.12
CA VAL A 15 5.83 2.69 -5.47
C VAL A 15 5.53 2.63 -3.97
N PRO A 16 5.44 1.42 -3.38
CA PRO A 16 5.23 1.28 -1.94
C PRO A 16 6.28 2.04 -1.14
N ALA A 17 5.85 2.68 -0.05
CA ALA A 17 6.72 3.52 0.77
C ALA A 17 7.97 2.77 1.28
N MET A 18 7.87 1.48 1.60
CA MET A 18 9.03 0.65 1.93
C MET A 18 10.11 0.59 0.83
N ILE A 19 9.72 0.57 -0.44
CA ILE A 19 10.68 0.54 -1.56
C ILE A 19 11.32 1.91 -1.71
N VAL A 20 10.56 3.00 -1.52
CA VAL A 20 11.09 4.37 -1.50
C VAL A 20 12.10 4.55 -0.37
N ARG A 21 11.79 4.08 0.85
CA ARG A 21 12.70 4.12 2.00
C ARG A 21 13.97 3.31 1.73
N ARG A 22 13.83 2.07 1.22
CA ARG A 22 14.98 1.23 0.82
C ARG A 22 15.87 1.92 -0.21
N LEU A 23 15.28 2.55 -1.23
CA LEU A 23 16.04 3.25 -2.27
C LEU A 23 16.68 4.56 -1.77
N ALA A 24 16.11 5.18 -0.73
CA ALA A 24 16.70 6.34 -0.07
C ALA A 24 17.94 5.95 0.77
N GLU A 25 17.93 4.76 1.38
CA GLU A 25 19.06 4.18 2.12
C GLU A 25 20.14 3.62 1.20
N ASP A 26 19.75 2.83 0.19
CA ASP A 26 20.62 2.26 -0.83
C ASP A 26 20.02 2.45 -2.24
N PRO A 27 20.52 3.43 -3.02
CA PRO A 27 20.02 3.72 -4.35
C PRO A 27 20.45 2.66 -5.40
N SER A 28 21.19 1.62 -5.00
CA SER A 28 21.64 0.58 -5.91
C SER A 28 20.45 -0.17 -6.51
N PRO A 29 20.49 -0.54 -7.81
CA PRO A 29 19.42 -1.28 -8.45
C PRO A 29 19.15 -2.62 -7.75
N ILE A 30 17.87 -2.96 -7.56
CA ILE A 30 17.47 -4.31 -7.13
C ILE A 30 17.71 -5.24 -8.32
N ARG A 31 18.76 -6.06 -8.26
CA ARG A 31 19.12 -7.00 -9.34
C ARG A 31 18.59 -8.40 -9.14
N GLN A 32 18.22 -8.75 -7.93
CA GLN A 32 17.76 -10.07 -7.54
C GLN A 32 16.62 -9.94 -6.53
N PRO A 33 15.69 -10.92 -6.47
CA PRO A 33 14.69 -10.97 -5.42
C PRO A 33 15.36 -10.95 -4.04
N SER A 34 14.87 -10.09 -3.16
CA SER A 34 15.29 -10.00 -1.76
C SER A 34 14.09 -10.23 -0.85
N ALA A 35 14.33 -10.78 0.33
CA ALA A 35 13.30 -10.95 1.36
C ALA A 35 13.76 -10.25 2.65
N GLU A 36 12.83 -9.57 3.31
CA GLU A 36 13.04 -8.94 4.60
C GLU A 36 12.01 -9.49 5.60
N ARG A 37 12.42 -9.68 6.85
CA ARG A 37 11.50 -10.05 7.93
C ARG A 37 11.02 -8.79 8.64
N LEU A 38 9.71 -8.66 8.70
CA LEU A 38 8.96 -7.50 9.19
C LEU A 38 7.91 -8.00 10.19
N VAL A 39 7.78 -7.34 11.33
CA VAL A 39 6.62 -7.49 12.22
C VAL A 39 5.66 -6.34 11.91
N ALA A 40 4.43 -6.66 11.51
CA ALA A 40 3.45 -5.68 11.10
C ALA A 40 2.03 -6.18 11.35
N VAL A 41 1.10 -5.22 11.44
CA VAL A 41 -0.33 -5.50 11.22
C VAL A 41 -0.60 -5.38 9.72
N VAL A 42 -1.36 -6.32 9.16
CA VAL A 42 -1.72 -6.33 7.74
C VAL A 42 -3.24 -6.29 7.61
N MET A 43 -3.73 -5.39 6.76
CA MET A 43 -5.14 -5.30 6.39
C MET A 43 -5.31 -5.68 4.93
N PHE A 44 -6.31 -6.52 4.68
CA PHE A 44 -6.84 -6.81 3.35
C PHE A 44 -8.25 -6.25 3.31
N ALA A 45 -8.51 -5.34 2.39
CA ALA A 45 -9.84 -4.77 2.18
C ALA A 45 -10.25 -5.02 0.73
N ASP A 46 -11.48 -5.50 0.55
CA ASP A 46 -12.06 -5.84 -0.75
C ASP A 46 -13.50 -5.33 -0.81
N ILE A 47 -13.96 -4.91 -1.99
CA ILE A 47 -15.27 -4.30 -2.17
C ILE A 47 -16.30 -5.40 -2.39
N THR A 48 -17.28 -5.48 -1.50
CA THR A 48 -18.38 -6.45 -1.64
C THR A 48 -19.19 -6.22 -2.92
N ASP A 49 -19.50 -7.30 -3.63
CA ASP A 49 -20.28 -7.32 -4.88
C ASP A 49 -19.72 -6.45 -6.03
N PHE A 50 -18.44 -6.10 -5.99
CA PHE A 50 -17.80 -5.27 -7.01
C PHE A 50 -17.92 -5.86 -8.42
N THR A 51 -17.70 -7.17 -8.59
CA THR A 51 -17.82 -7.83 -9.91
C THR A 51 -19.19 -7.60 -10.55
N SER A 52 -20.26 -7.75 -9.77
CA SER A 52 -21.62 -7.51 -10.27
C SER A 52 -21.86 -6.04 -10.61
N LEU A 53 -21.27 -5.12 -9.85
CA LEU A 53 -21.31 -3.69 -10.15
C LEU A 53 -20.56 -3.37 -11.45
N ALA A 54 -19.35 -3.90 -11.60
CA ALA A 54 -18.50 -3.70 -12.78
C ALA A 54 -19.18 -4.23 -14.05
N ASP A 55 -19.80 -5.41 -13.99
CA ASP A 55 -20.53 -6.00 -15.12
C ASP A 55 -21.71 -5.12 -15.55
N ARG A 56 -22.48 -4.59 -14.60
CA ARG A 56 -23.62 -3.71 -14.91
C ARG A 56 -23.18 -2.40 -15.55
N LEU A 57 -22.14 -1.76 -15.01
CA LEU A 57 -21.62 -0.51 -15.56
C LEU A 57 -20.99 -0.71 -16.94
N SER A 58 -20.34 -1.85 -17.17
CA SER A 58 -19.76 -2.19 -18.48
C SER A 58 -20.79 -2.36 -19.59
N GLN A 59 -22.07 -2.61 -19.25
CA GLN A 59 -23.17 -2.69 -20.22
C GLN A 59 -23.75 -1.31 -20.59
N HIS A 60 -23.32 -0.23 -19.93
CA HIS A 60 -23.92 1.10 -20.03
C HIS A 60 -23.06 2.04 -20.89
N ASP A 61 -23.40 2.17 -22.19
CA ASP A 61 -22.81 3.10 -23.18
C ASP A 61 -21.27 3.27 -23.12
N GLN A 62 -20.71 4.32 -23.73
CA GLN A 62 -19.26 4.55 -23.87
C GLN A 62 -18.56 5.03 -22.58
N VAL A 63 -19.25 5.09 -21.42
CA VAL A 63 -18.78 5.78 -20.20
C VAL A 63 -18.67 4.86 -18.98
N GLY A 64 -19.14 3.61 -19.07
CA GLY A 64 -19.13 2.65 -17.96
C GLY A 64 -17.77 2.41 -17.30
N PRO A 65 -16.69 2.17 -18.06
CA PRO A 65 -15.35 2.00 -17.51
C PRO A 65 -14.83 3.25 -16.77
N GLU A 66 -15.10 4.44 -17.30
CA GLU A 66 -14.71 5.71 -16.71
C GLU A 66 -15.45 5.98 -15.39
N GLU A 67 -16.75 5.69 -15.34
CA GLU A 67 -17.55 5.78 -14.11
C GLU A 67 -17.09 4.78 -13.05
N LEU A 68 -16.80 3.54 -13.45
CA LEU A 68 -16.27 2.51 -12.56
C LEU A 68 -14.91 2.93 -11.97
N ALA A 69 -14.03 3.49 -12.81
CA ALA A 69 -12.74 4.00 -12.37
C ALA A 69 -12.89 5.20 -11.42
N ALA A 70 -13.81 6.13 -11.71
CA ALA A 70 -14.08 7.27 -10.84
C ALA A 70 -14.59 6.83 -9.46
N LEU A 71 -15.50 5.84 -9.41
CA LEU A 71 -16.01 5.27 -8.18
C LEU A 71 -14.90 4.57 -7.37
N LEU A 72 -14.08 3.75 -8.03
CA LEU A 72 -12.94 3.09 -7.39
C LEU A 72 -11.95 4.10 -6.81
N ASN A 73 -11.64 5.17 -7.56
CA ASN A 73 -10.73 6.20 -7.08
C ASN A 73 -11.30 6.94 -5.85
N ASP A 74 -12.57 7.35 -5.85
CA ASP A 74 -13.17 8.00 -4.65
C ASP A 74 -13.21 7.07 -3.43
N TYR A 75 -13.48 5.78 -3.64
CA TYR A 75 -13.42 4.78 -2.56
C TYR A 75 -11.99 4.63 -2.01
N PHE A 76 -11.00 4.42 -2.90
CA PHE A 76 -9.63 4.21 -2.49
C PHE A 76 -9.02 5.46 -1.88
N ASP A 77 -9.29 6.66 -2.40
CA ASP A 77 -8.78 7.91 -1.86
C ASP A 77 -9.16 8.07 -0.37
N ARG A 78 -10.43 7.84 -0.04
CA ARG A 78 -10.91 7.90 1.36
C ARG A 78 -10.26 6.84 2.24
N LEU A 79 -10.12 5.62 1.72
CA LEU A 79 -9.53 4.52 2.47
C LEU A 79 -8.02 4.73 2.69
N ILE A 80 -7.31 5.25 1.69
CA ILE A 80 -5.91 5.64 1.77
C ILE A 80 -5.71 6.74 2.81
N ASP A 81 -6.55 7.78 2.81
CA ASP A 81 -6.48 8.86 3.79
C ASP A 81 -6.60 8.32 5.23
N ILE A 82 -7.55 7.40 5.47
CA ILE A 82 -7.72 6.74 6.76
C ILE A 82 -6.48 5.91 7.11
N ILE A 83 -6.02 5.05 6.20
CA ILE A 83 -4.84 4.20 6.43
C ILE A 83 -3.63 5.05 6.83
N GLN A 84 -3.36 6.12 6.07
CA GLN A 84 -2.24 7.03 6.34
C GLN A 84 -2.41 7.79 7.65
N ALA A 85 -3.63 8.23 8.00
CA ALA A 85 -3.90 8.91 9.26
C ALA A 85 -3.58 8.05 10.49
N TYR A 86 -3.67 6.72 10.36
CA TYR A 86 -3.29 5.75 11.39
C TYR A 86 -1.87 5.19 11.23
N GLY A 87 -1.03 5.79 10.38
CA GLY A 87 0.38 5.40 10.21
C GLY A 87 0.59 4.15 9.36
N GLY A 88 -0.41 3.74 8.59
CA GLY A 88 -0.31 2.63 7.67
C GLY A 88 0.15 3.07 6.29
N GLU A 89 0.60 2.10 5.49
CA GLU A 89 0.96 2.32 4.09
C GLU A 89 0.28 1.30 3.18
N VAL A 90 -0.23 1.77 2.04
CA VAL A 90 -0.74 0.89 0.98
C VAL A 90 0.44 0.31 0.21
N THR A 91 0.46 -1.02 0.09
CA THR A 91 1.51 -1.73 -0.66
C THR A 91 1.09 -2.16 -2.03
N LYS A 92 -0.19 -2.47 -2.20
CA LYS A 92 -0.67 -3.06 -3.44
C LYS A 92 -2.16 -2.83 -3.59
N PHE A 93 -2.55 -2.51 -4.81
CA PHE A 93 -3.90 -2.66 -5.32
C PHE A 93 -3.97 -3.95 -6.14
N ALA A 94 -5.05 -4.69 -6.00
CA ALA A 94 -5.32 -5.92 -6.73
C ALA A 94 -6.79 -5.93 -7.15
N GLY A 95 -7.08 -5.31 -8.30
CA GLY A 95 -8.45 -5.09 -8.74
C GLY A 95 -9.17 -4.11 -7.81
N ASP A 96 -10.24 -4.58 -7.20
CA ASP A 96 -11.08 -3.97 -6.18
C ASP A 96 -10.56 -4.10 -4.75
N ALA A 97 -9.50 -4.87 -4.55
CA ALA A 97 -8.87 -5.03 -3.25
C ALA A 97 -7.63 -4.14 -3.08
N LEU A 98 -7.34 -3.80 -1.82
CA LEU A 98 -6.06 -3.23 -1.42
C LEU A 98 -5.45 -3.98 -0.23
N ILE A 99 -4.11 -3.91 -0.15
CA ILE A 99 -3.33 -4.41 0.97
C ILE A 99 -2.60 -3.25 1.63
N ALA A 100 -2.84 -3.07 2.92
CA ALA A 100 -2.16 -2.08 3.75
C ALA A 100 -1.37 -2.76 4.88
N LEU A 101 -0.29 -2.11 5.29
CA LEU A 101 0.50 -2.57 6.44
C LEU A 101 0.86 -1.43 7.38
N TRP A 102 0.97 -1.80 8.65
CA TRP A 102 1.49 -0.97 9.72
C TRP A 102 2.74 -1.63 10.28
N PRO A 103 3.94 -1.15 9.89
CA PRO A 103 5.17 -1.75 10.36
C PRO A 103 5.35 -1.41 11.83
N LEU A 104 5.52 -2.43 12.67
CA LEU A 104 5.81 -2.24 14.08
C LEU A 104 7.33 -2.13 14.27
N PRO A 105 7.81 -1.23 15.15
CA PRO A 105 9.22 -1.17 15.46
C PRO A 105 9.68 -2.53 15.99
N MET A 106 10.57 -3.19 15.24
CA MET A 106 11.22 -4.40 15.68
C MET A 106 12.03 -4.07 16.93
N ARG A 107 11.54 -4.45 18.12
CA ARG A 107 12.42 -4.59 19.28
C ARG A 107 13.38 -5.72 18.95
N VAL A 108 14.60 -5.38 18.51
CA VAL A 108 15.71 -6.32 18.50
C VAL A 108 15.78 -6.86 19.93
N PRO A 109 15.56 -8.16 20.18
CA PRO A 109 15.83 -8.70 21.50
C PRO A 109 17.29 -8.38 21.78
N ARG A 110 17.56 -7.50 22.75
CA ARG A 110 18.91 -7.44 23.32
C ARG A 110 19.22 -8.88 23.71
N HIS A 111 20.36 -9.39 23.25
CA HIS A 111 20.84 -10.69 23.71
C HIS A 111 20.80 -10.67 25.25
N GLY A 112 19.88 -11.42 25.84
CA GLY A 112 19.60 -11.41 27.28
C GLY A 112 18.16 -11.06 27.61
N SER A 113 17.33 -12.10 27.76
CA SER A 113 16.16 -12.20 28.64
C SER A 113 15.37 -10.92 28.94
N GLU A 114 14.26 -10.72 28.23
CA GLU A 114 12.96 -10.24 28.76
C GLU A 114 12.09 -9.82 27.55
N ALA A 115 11.37 -10.80 26.99
CA ALA A 115 10.35 -10.57 25.98
C ALA A 115 9.07 -11.28 26.40
N GLU A 116 8.51 -10.88 27.53
CA GLU A 116 7.17 -11.31 27.95
C GLU A 116 6.52 -10.28 28.87
N SER A 117 6.27 -9.08 28.36
CA SER A 117 5.09 -8.29 28.72
C SER A 117 4.95 -7.15 27.70
N VAL A 118 3.78 -6.55 27.62
CA VAL A 118 3.42 -5.45 26.71
C VAL A 118 2.88 -5.89 25.34
N LEU A 119 1.76 -6.62 25.37
CA LEU A 119 0.68 -6.50 24.39
C LEU A 119 -0.68 -6.33 25.08
N THR A 120 -0.70 -5.69 26.25
CA THR A 120 -1.94 -5.31 26.92
C THR A 120 -1.82 -3.86 27.34
N GLU A 121 -2.30 -2.98 26.47
CA GLU A 121 -3.12 -1.79 26.77
C GLU A 121 -3.66 -1.21 25.46
#